data_AF-A0A973TE50-F1
#
_entry.id   AF-A0A973TE50-F1
#
_cell.length_a   1.000
_cell.length_b   1.000
_cell.length_c   1.000
_cell.angle_alpha   90.00
_cell.angle_beta   90.00
_cell.angle_gamma   90.00
#
_symmetry.space_group_name_H-M   'P 1'
#
loop_
_entity.id
_entity.type
_entity.pdbx_description
1 polymer ?
#
loop_
_entity_poly.entity_id
_entity_poly.type
_entity_poly.pdbx_seq_one_letter_code
_entity_poly.pdbx_strand_id
1 'polypeptide(L)'
;MNADARPPAIALTGPTASGKSALALEWAERLGGEIVSVDSALVYRGLDVGAAKPTHEERARVPHHLVDVREPWQPYSAAEFAQEARAAIDGVVARGRVPILAGGTGLYFRALFDGLSPMPEADPGLRAQIAADAQARGWPALHAELAQVDPVAAARIHATDPQRIQRGLEVYRASGRPISAWQRECDQAR
;
A
#
# COMPACT_ATOMS: atom_id res chain seq x y z
N MET A 1 33.57 -3.79 -12.80
CA MET A 1 32.20 -3.63 -12.27
C MET A 1 31.32 -4.57 -13.06
N ASN A 2 30.85 -5.67 -12.48
CA ASN A 2 29.86 -6.50 -13.18
C ASN A 2 28.58 -5.70 -13.29
N ALA A 3 28.07 -5.54 -14.51
CA ALA A 3 26.75 -4.95 -14.73
C ALA A 3 25.71 -5.81 -13.99
N ASP A 4 24.78 -5.14 -13.31
CA ASP A 4 23.65 -5.82 -12.70
C ASP A 4 22.87 -6.57 -13.78
N ALA A 5 22.81 -7.89 -13.66
CA ALA A 5 22.15 -8.76 -14.63
C ALA A 5 20.63 -8.88 -14.40
N ARG A 6 20.10 -8.23 -13.35
CA ARG A 6 18.67 -8.25 -13.06
C ARG A 6 17.89 -7.49 -14.13
N PRO A 7 16.67 -7.93 -14.47
CA PRO A 7 15.79 -7.22 -15.39
C PRO A 7 15.53 -5.79 -14.89
N PRO A 8 15.60 -4.77 -15.77
CA PRO A 8 15.34 -3.39 -15.37
C PRO A 8 13.85 -3.17 -15.08
N ALA A 9 13.56 -2.33 -14.09
CA ALA A 9 12.23 -1.83 -13.78
C ALA A 9 12.29 -0.31 -13.55
N ILE A 10 11.22 0.40 -13.90
CA ILE A 10 11.15 1.86 -13.74
C ILE A 10 10.08 2.19 -12.70
N ALA A 11 10.45 2.95 -11.67
CA ALA A 11 9.50 3.49 -10.70
C ALA A 11 9.28 4.98 -10.95
N LEU A 12 8.08 5.33 -11.43
CA LEU A 12 7.63 6.69 -11.65
C LEU A 12 6.71 7.15 -10.51
N THR A 13 7.27 7.94 -9.62
CA THR A 13 6.60 8.48 -8.43
C THR A 13 6.39 10.00 -8.53
N GLY A 14 5.39 10.53 -7.81
CA GLY A 14 5.10 11.96 -7.74
C GLY A 14 3.66 12.25 -7.28
N PRO A 15 3.35 13.51 -6.94
CA PRO A 15 2.06 13.89 -6.36
C PRO A 15 0.91 13.81 -7.37
N THR A 16 -0.33 13.77 -6.90
CA THR A 16 -1.53 13.82 -7.77
C THR A 16 -1.46 15.02 -8.72
N ALA A 17 -1.97 14.86 -9.95
CA ALA A 17 -1.95 15.87 -11.02
C ALA A 17 -0.56 16.28 -11.56
N SER A 18 0.52 15.57 -11.24
CA SER A 18 1.86 15.87 -11.76
C SER A 18 2.18 15.31 -13.17
N GLY A 19 1.18 14.83 -13.91
CA GLY A 19 1.36 14.29 -15.28
C GLY A 19 1.96 12.88 -15.39
N LYS A 20 2.07 12.13 -14.29
CA LYS A 20 2.68 10.78 -14.27
C LYS A 20 2.07 9.79 -15.26
N SER A 21 0.74 9.76 -15.37
CA SER A 21 0.05 8.79 -16.22
C SER A 21 0.42 8.99 -17.69
N ALA A 22 0.48 10.24 -18.15
CA ALA A 22 0.88 10.58 -19.52
C ALA A 22 2.34 10.17 -19.78
N LEU A 23 3.25 10.46 -18.84
CA LEU A 23 4.66 10.09 -18.97
C LEU A 23 4.88 8.57 -18.93
N ALA A 24 4.16 7.85 -18.06
CA ALA A 24 4.21 6.39 -17.98
C ALA A 24 3.76 5.75 -19.29
N LEU A 25 2.69 6.28 -19.90
CA LEU A 25 2.17 5.82 -21.19
C LEU A 25 3.19 6.04 -22.32
N GLU A 26 3.76 7.25 -22.40
CA GLU A 26 4.81 7.57 -23.38
C GLU A 26 6.02 6.63 -23.23
N TRP A 27 6.47 6.38 -22.00
CA TRP A 27 7.59 5.48 -21.73
C TRP A 27 7.26 4.02 -22.05
N ALA A 28 6.06 3.56 -21.73
CA ALA A 28 5.63 2.20 -22.05
C ALA A 28 5.64 1.94 -23.56
N GLU A 29 5.14 2.89 -24.37
CA GLU A 29 5.16 2.76 -25.83
C GLU A 29 6.59 2.74 -26.39
N ARG A 30 7.46 3.64 -25.92
CA ARG A 30 8.83 3.76 -26.44
C ARG A 30 9.76 2.63 -26.01
N LEU A 31 9.59 2.12 -24.80
CA LEU A 31 10.45 1.10 -24.22
C LEU A 31 9.90 -0.32 -24.42
N GLY A 32 8.74 -0.46 -25.07
CA GLY A 32 8.03 -1.73 -25.14
C GLY A 32 7.70 -2.26 -23.74
N GLY A 33 7.26 -1.38 -22.85
CA GLY A 33 6.93 -1.67 -21.47
C GLY A 33 5.44 -1.90 -21.22
N GLU A 34 5.14 -2.27 -19.98
CA GLU A 34 3.77 -2.40 -19.46
C GLU A 34 3.65 -1.65 -18.13
N ILE A 35 2.49 -1.07 -17.85
CA ILE A 35 2.28 -0.22 -16.68
C ILE A 35 1.75 -1.04 -15.52
N VAL A 36 2.40 -0.97 -14.37
CA VAL A 36 1.88 -1.50 -13.10
C VAL A 36 1.42 -0.32 -12.25
N SER A 37 0.11 -0.18 -12.06
CA SER A 37 -0.48 0.90 -11.27
C SER A 37 -0.07 0.78 -9.79
N VAL A 38 0.46 1.85 -9.21
CA VAL A 38 0.82 1.97 -7.78
C VAL A 38 -0.07 3.02 -7.11
N ASP A 39 -1.38 2.80 -7.19
CA ASP A 39 -2.39 3.73 -6.70
C ASP A 39 -3.53 2.97 -6.00
N SER A 40 -3.87 3.43 -4.80
CA SER A 40 -4.89 2.80 -3.95
C SER A 40 -6.33 3.07 -4.40
N ALA A 41 -6.57 4.03 -5.29
CA ALA A 41 -7.89 4.32 -5.83
C ALA A 41 -8.13 3.62 -7.18
N LEU A 42 -7.11 3.54 -8.05
CA LEU A 42 -7.26 2.96 -9.41
C LEU A 42 -7.60 1.46 -9.41
N VAL A 43 -7.32 0.76 -8.31
CA VAL A 43 -7.63 -0.66 -8.12
C VAL A 43 -9.13 -0.98 -8.11
N TYR A 44 -9.99 -0.01 -7.80
CA TYR A 44 -11.42 -0.23 -7.60
C TYR A 44 -12.28 -0.03 -8.84
N ARG A 45 -13.09 -1.02 -9.22
CA ARG A 45 -14.03 -0.97 -10.34
C ARG A 45 -15.06 0.16 -10.20
N GLY A 46 -15.40 0.81 -11.31
CA GLY A 46 -16.45 1.84 -11.38
C GLY A 46 -16.10 3.21 -10.77
N LEU A 47 -14.96 3.34 -10.08
CA LEU A 47 -14.45 4.62 -9.57
C LEU A 47 -13.60 5.36 -10.61
N ASP A 48 -14.14 5.60 -11.80
CA ASP A 48 -13.32 6.04 -12.95
C ASP A 48 -13.00 7.53 -12.92
N VAL A 49 -14.02 8.38 -12.77
CA VAL A 49 -13.87 9.85 -12.82
C VAL A 49 -13.15 10.39 -11.59
N GLY A 50 -13.61 10.00 -10.39
CA GLY A 50 -13.08 10.53 -9.13
C GLY A 50 -11.64 10.11 -8.83
N ALA A 51 -11.19 8.98 -9.39
CA ALA A 51 -9.81 8.51 -9.24
C ALA A 51 -8.89 8.95 -10.39
N ALA A 52 -9.41 9.69 -11.38
CA ALA A 52 -8.69 10.07 -12.59
C ALA A 52 -8.04 8.86 -13.29
N LYS A 53 -8.83 7.78 -13.48
CA LYS A 53 -8.34 6.57 -14.15
C LYS A 53 -7.92 6.85 -15.59
N PRO A 54 -6.89 6.14 -16.10
CA PRO A 54 -6.62 6.09 -17.52
C PRO A 54 -7.87 5.63 -18.27
N THR A 55 -8.20 6.36 -19.32
CA THR A 55 -9.33 6.09 -20.20
C THR A 55 -9.18 4.72 -20.88
N HIS A 56 -10.28 4.19 -21.42
CA HIS A 56 -10.23 2.96 -22.21
C HIS A 56 -9.29 3.06 -23.41
N GLU A 57 -9.20 4.23 -24.05
CA GLU A 57 -8.29 4.48 -25.16
C GLU A 57 -6.83 4.42 -24.72
N GLU A 58 -6.48 5.02 -23.58
CA GLU A 58 -5.13 4.94 -23.01
C GLU A 58 -4.76 3.51 -22.60
N ARG A 59 -5.70 2.78 -22.02
CA ARG A 59 -5.50 1.38 -21.61
C ARG A 59 -5.41 0.40 -22.79
N ALA A 60 -5.97 0.76 -23.95
CA ALA A 60 -5.87 -0.03 -25.17
C ALA A 60 -4.49 0.10 -25.84
N ARG A 61 -3.78 1.22 -25.58
CA ARG A 61 -2.44 1.48 -26.14
C ARG A 61 -1.36 0.63 -25.49
N VAL A 62 -1.40 0.49 -24.16
CA VAL A 62 -0.46 -0.35 -23.39
C VAL A 62 -1.18 -1.10 -22.27
N PRO A 63 -0.78 -2.35 -21.96
CA PRO A 63 -1.32 -3.07 -20.81
C PRO A 63 -1.13 -2.31 -19.50
N HIS A 64 -2.21 -2.19 -18.73
CA HIS A 64 -2.22 -1.66 -17.37
C HIS A 64 -2.60 -2.76 -16.39
N HIS A 65 -1.72 -3.03 -15.42
CA HIS A 65 -1.92 -3.98 -14.33
C HIS A 65 -2.42 -3.25 -13.07
N LEU A 66 -3.15 -3.98 -12.22
CA LEU A 66 -3.69 -3.48 -10.95
C LEU A 66 -4.62 -2.27 -11.09
N VAL A 67 -5.37 -2.22 -12.19
CA VAL A 67 -6.50 -1.31 -12.41
C VAL A 67 -7.76 -2.16 -12.50
N ASP A 68 -8.83 -1.76 -11.82
CA ASP A 68 -10.11 -2.51 -11.79
C ASP A 68 -9.98 -3.96 -11.30
N VAL A 69 -9.12 -4.21 -10.31
CA VAL A 69 -8.87 -5.55 -9.74
C VAL A 69 -9.67 -5.88 -8.49
N ARG A 70 -10.40 -4.89 -7.94
CA ARG A 70 -11.26 -5.05 -6.75
C ARG A 70 -12.61 -4.36 -6.92
N GLU A 71 -13.61 -4.88 -6.23
CA GLU A 71 -14.89 -4.18 -6.05
C GLU A 71 -14.77 -3.10 -4.97
N PRO A 72 -15.51 -1.97 -5.05
CA PRO A 72 -15.38 -0.85 -4.11
C PRO A 72 -15.59 -1.19 -2.63
N TRP A 73 -16.35 -2.25 -2.33
CA TRP A 73 -16.61 -2.70 -0.95
C TRP A 73 -15.57 -3.72 -0.44
N GLN A 74 -14.63 -4.15 -1.29
CA GLN A 74 -13.59 -5.08 -0.89
C GLN A 74 -12.40 -4.30 -0.29
N PRO A 75 -11.92 -4.67 0.91
CA PRO A 75 -10.68 -4.09 1.40
C PRO A 75 -9.53 -4.49 0.47
N TYR A 76 -8.54 -3.59 0.35
CA TYR A 76 -7.31 -3.89 -0.35
C TYR A 76 -6.13 -3.32 0.42
N SER A 77 -5.24 -4.21 0.85
CA SER A 77 -4.12 -3.86 1.72
C SER A 77 -2.82 -3.63 0.95
N ALA A 78 -1.87 -2.94 1.58
CA ALA A 78 -0.53 -2.78 1.01
C ALA A 78 0.23 -4.13 0.89
N ALA A 79 -0.12 -5.12 1.70
CA ALA A 79 0.46 -6.47 1.64
C ALA A 79 -0.03 -7.21 0.39
N GLU A 80 -1.35 -7.22 0.17
CA GLU A 80 -1.95 -7.77 -1.07
C GLU A 80 -1.41 -7.05 -2.30
N PHE A 81 -1.33 -5.71 -2.26
CA PHE A 81 -0.73 -4.93 -3.33
C PHE A 81 0.70 -5.39 -3.63
N ALA A 82 1.56 -5.52 -2.63
CA ALA A 82 2.95 -5.91 -2.85
C ALA A 82 3.07 -7.30 -3.49
N GLN A 83 2.21 -8.23 -3.07
CA GLN A 83 2.16 -9.59 -3.64
C GLN A 83 1.69 -9.56 -5.11
N GLU A 84 0.56 -8.90 -5.40
CA GLU A 84 0.00 -8.82 -6.75
C GLU A 84 0.90 -8.01 -7.70
N ALA A 85 1.51 -6.92 -7.21
CA ALA A 85 2.47 -6.13 -7.98
C ALA A 85 3.71 -6.93 -8.33
N ARG A 86 4.24 -7.75 -7.40
CA ARG A 86 5.37 -8.65 -7.68
C ARG A 86 5.02 -9.63 -8.80
N ALA A 87 3.86 -10.27 -8.71
CA ALA A 87 3.39 -11.21 -9.73
C ALA A 87 3.21 -10.52 -11.10
N ALA A 88 2.68 -9.30 -11.12
CA ALA A 88 2.55 -8.51 -12.34
C ALA A 88 3.92 -8.18 -12.96
N ILE A 89 4.87 -7.69 -12.15
CA ILE A 89 6.24 -7.37 -12.57
C ILE A 89 6.93 -8.61 -13.15
N ASP A 90 6.88 -9.74 -12.45
CA ASP A 90 7.50 -10.99 -12.89
C ASP A 90 6.88 -11.47 -14.21
N GLY A 91 5.55 -11.32 -14.36
CA GLY A 91 4.86 -11.62 -15.61
C GLY A 91 5.29 -10.72 -16.77
N VAL A 92 5.44 -9.42 -16.54
CA VAL A 92 5.93 -8.45 -17.55
C VAL A 92 7.36 -8.80 -17.98
N VAL A 93 8.23 -9.07 -17.00
CA VAL A 93 9.62 -9.47 -17.24
C VAL A 93 9.70 -10.79 -18.02
N ALA A 94 8.89 -11.78 -17.67
CA ALA A 94 8.83 -13.07 -18.37
C ALA A 94 8.42 -12.93 -19.85
N ARG A 95 7.67 -11.88 -20.19
CA ARG A 95 7.32 -11.52 -21.58
C ARG A 95 8.42 -10.73 -22.31
N GLY A 96 9.56 -10.49 -21.66
CA GLY A 96 10.66 -9.66 -22.20
C GLY A 96 10.32 -8.17 -22.28
N ARG A 97 9.36 -7.70 -21.47
CA ARG A 97 8.86 -6.33 -21.45
C ARG A 97 9.41 -5.60 -20.21
N VAL A 98 9.42 -4.26 -20.27
CA VAL A 98 9.89 -3.43 -19.15
C VAL A 98 8.71 -3.08 -18.22
N PRO A 99 8.72 -3.47 -16.94
CA PRO A 99 7.71 -3.04 -15.98
C PRO A 99 7.92 -1.57 -15.58
N ILE A 100 6.86 -0.77 -15.75
CA ILE A 100 6.83 0.65 -15.38
C ILE A 100 5.81 0.82 -14.26
N LEU A 101 6.30 0.98 -13.04
CA LEU A 101 5.50 1.20 -11.84
C LEU A 101 5.13 2.67 -11.76
N ALA A 102 3.86 3.01 -11.96
CA ALA A 102 3.40 4.39 -12.00
C ALA A 102 2.34 4.65 -10.92
N GLY A 103 2.56 5.64 -10.05
CA GLY A 103 1.59 5.99 -9.03
C GLY A 103 2.13 6.91 -7.94
N GLY A 104 1.30 7.13 -6.90
CA GLY A 104 1.59 8.06 -5.80
C GLY A 104 1.46 7.45 -4.40
N THR A 105 1.01 6.20 -4.27
CA THR A 105 0.76 5.61 -2.95
C THR A 105 2.08 5.16 -2.31
N GLY A 106 2.69 6.05 -1.51
CA GLY A 106 3.99 5.79 -0.89
C GLY A 106 4.04 4.51 -0.04
N LEU A 107 2.95 4.16 0.66
CA LEU A 107 2.87 2.91 1.43
C LEU A 107 2.96 1.67 0.53
N TYR A 108 2.44 1.73 -0.69
CA TYR A 108 2.48 0.62 -1.65
C TYR A 108 3.90 0.43 -2.21
N PHE A 109 4.57 1.52 -2.59
CA PHE A 109 5.99 1.46 -2.95
C PHE A 109 6.84 0.90 -1.80
N ARG A 110 6.60 1.38 -0.57
CA ARG A 110 7.32 0.88 0.61
C ARG A 110 7.08 -0.62 0.82
N ALA A 111 5.84 -1.07 0.74
CA ALA A 111 5.50 -2.49 0.88
C ALA A 111 6.16 -3.35 -0.21
N LEU A 112 6.23 -2.84 -1.44
CA LEU A 112 6.81 -3.57 -2.56
C LEU A 112 8.34 -3.65 -2.52
N PHE A 113 9.01 -2.57 -2.12
CA PHE A 113 10.48 -2.50 -2.08
C PHE A 113 11.07 -3.02 -0.78
N ASP A 114 10.47 -2.66 0.36
CA ASP A 114 11.04 -2.91 1.69
C ASP A 114 10.34 -4.06 2.43
N GLY A 115 9.27 -4.60 1.85
CA GLY A 115 8.35 -5.52 2.53
C GLY A 115 7.53 -4.84 3.63
N LEU A 116 6.64 -5.61 4.24
CA LEU A 116 5.89 -5.21 5.43
C LEU A 116 6.26 -6.11 6.60
N SER A 117 6.26 -5.55 7.81
CA SER A 117 6.42 -6.36 9.01
C SER A 117 5.28 -7.39 9.10
N PRO A 118 5.55 -8.64 9.52
CA PRO A 118 4.56 -9.72 9.56
C PRO A 118 3.58 -9.56 10.73
N MET A 119 2.90 -8.42 10.78
CA MET A 119 1.92 -8.11 11.82
C MET A 119 0.65 -8.95 11.61
N PRO A 120 -0.11 -9.23 12.70
CA PRO A 120 -1.42 -9.87 12.58
C PRO A 120 -2.32 -9.14 11.58
N GLU A 121 -3.12 -9.90 10.84
CA GLU A 121 -4.14 -9.32 9.95
C GLU A 121 -5.17 -8.49 10.71
N ALA A 122 -5.96 -7.73 9.97
CA ALA A 122 -7.07 -7.00 10.55
C ALA A 122 -8.16 -7.97 11.01
N ASP A 123 -8.60 -7.86 12.27
CA ASP A 123 -9.70 -8.66 12.81
C ASP A 123 -10.94 -7.77 12.96
N PRO A 124 -12.01 -7.99 12.15
CA PRO A 124 -13.23 -7.19 12.23
C PRO A 124 -13.88 -7.18 13.61
N GLY A 125 -13.81 -8.29 14.36
CA GLY A 125 -14.34 -8.41 15.70
C GLY A 125 -13.58 -7.54 16.70
N LEU A 126 -12.24 -7.60 16.66
CA LEU A 126 -11.40 -6.71 17.50
C LEU A 126 -11.61 -5.24 17.15
N ARG A 127 -11.74 -4.91 15.86
CA ARG A 127 -12.03 -3.52 15.44
C ARG A 127 -13.37 -3.03 15.96
N ALA A 128 -14.40 -3.86 15.91
CA ALA A 128 -15.71 -3.52 16.45
C ALA A 128 -15.65 -3.29 17.97
N GLN A 129 -14.91 -4.12 18.70
CA GLN A 129 -14.70 -3.95 20.14
C GLN A 129 -13.94 -2.65 20.46
N ILE A 130 -12.84 -2.38 19.76
CA ILE A 130 -12.07 -1.13 19.96
C ILE A 130 -12.93 0.10 19.61
N ALA A 131 -13.73 0.03 18.55
CA ALA A 131 -14.64 1.11 18.19
C ALA A 131 -15.71 1.35 19.27
N ALA A 132 -16.26 0.29 19.86
CA ALA A 132 -17.19 0.40 20.98
C ALA A 132 -16.52 1.01 22.23
N ASP A 133 -15.30 0.59 22.56
CA ASP A 133 -14.49 1.19 23.63
C ASP A 133 -14.27 2.70 23.39
N ALA A 134 -13.98 3.07 22.14
CA ALA A 134 -13.77 4.46 21.73
C ALA A 134 -15.06 5.29 21.85
N GLN A 135 -16.23 4.70 21.57
CA GLN A 135 -17.52 5.37 21.77
C GLN A 135 -17.82 5.61 23.25
N ALA A 136 -17.48 4.65 24.12
CA ALA A 136 -17.76 4.75 25.55
C ALA A 136 -16.77 5.67 26.30
N ARG A 137 -15.47 5.63 25.95
CA ARG A 137 -14.40 6.30 26.70
C ARG A 137 -13.68 7.42 25.93
N GLY A 138 -13.88 7.50 24.61
CA GLY A 138 -13.20 8.43 23.72
C GLY A 138 -11.80 7.97 23.28
N TRP A 139 -11.39 8.39 22.09
CA TRP A 139 -10.05 8.11 21.55
C TRP A 139 -8.88 8.54 22.44
N PRO A 140 -8.93 9.67 23.18
CA PRO A 140 -7.86 10.03 24.12
C PRO A 140 -7.63 8.98 25.21
N ALA A 141 -8.68 8.32 25.70
CA ALA A 141 -8.55 7.25 26.68
C ALA A 141 -7.89 6.00 26.09
N LEU A 142 -8.22 5.67 24.84
CA LEU A 142 -7.59 4.57 24.11
C LEU A 142 -6.12 4.89 23.74
N HIS A 143 -5.80 6.16 23.47
CA HIS A 143 -4.41 6.59 23.30
C HIS A 143 -3.61 6.43 24.59
N ALA A 144 -4.20 6.74 25.76
CA ALA A 144 -3.57 6.48 27.05
C ALA A 144 -3.36 4.98 27.32
N GLU A 145 -4.33 4.13 26.94
CA GLU A 145 -4.16 2.67 26.96
C GLU A 145 -3.01 2.21 26.06
N LEU A 146 -2.94 2.75 24.83
CA LEU A 146 -1.82 2.50 23.92
C LEU A 146 -0.49 2.94 24.53
N ALA A 147 -0.43 4.05 25.24
CA ALA A 147 0.79 4.54 25.89
C ALA A 147 1.30 3.61 27.01
N GLN A 148 0.41 2.85 27.65
CA GLN A 148 0.79 1.87 28.68
C GLN A 148 1.43 0.62 28.06
N VAL A 149 0.92 0.17 26.91
CA VAL A 149 1.36 -1.07 26.27
C VAL A 149 2.45 -0.84 25.21
N ASP A 150 2.46 0.31 24.56
CA ASP A 150 3.42 0.72 23.53
C ASP A 150 3.77 2.22 23.62
N PRO A 151 4.61 2.63 24.60
CA PRO A 151 5.02 4.02 24.77
C PRO A 151 5.68 4.62 23.51
N VAL A 152 6.40 3.80 22.75
CA VAL A 152 7.11 4.21 21.53
C VAL A 152 6.13 4.58 20.42
N ALA A 153 5.11 3.75 20.19
CA ALA A 153 4.06 4.05 19.22
C ALA A 153 3.20 5.24 19.67
N ALA A 154 2.83 5.28 20.95
CA ALA A 154 2.00 6.37 21.50
C ALA A 154 2.67 7.74 21.42
N ALA A 155 4.00 7.82 21.55
CA ALA A 155 4.76 9.07 21.36
C ALA A 155 4.71 9.60 19.92
N ARG A 156 4.50 8.72 18.93
CA ARG A 156 4.46 9.06 17.49
C ARG A 156 3.04 9.24 16.95
N ILE A 157 2.06 8.62 17.59
CA ILE A 157 0.66 8.63 17.18
C ILE A 157 -0.05 9.73 17.97
N HIS A 158 -0.68 10.66 17.26
CA HIS A 158 -1.46 11.72 17.91
C HIS A 158 -2.76 11.15 18.50
N ALA A 159 -3.22 11.67 19.64
CA ALA A 159 -4.44 11.20 20.30
C ALA A 159 -5.72 11.38 19.46
N THR A 160 -5.65 12.17 18.39
CA THR A 160 -6.75 12.40 17.43
C THR A 160 -6.61 11.57 16.15
N ASP A 161 -5.70 10.60 16.10
CA ASP A 161 -5.53 9.68 14.98
C ASP A 161 -6.18 8.33 15.30
N PRO A 162 -7.52 8.21 15.14
CA PRO A 162 -8.27 7.03 15.54
C PRO A 162 -7.79 5.78 14.80
N GLN A 163 -7.39 5.93 13.54
CA GLN A 163 -6.96 4.82 12.70
C GLN A 163 -5.66 4.20 13.23
N ARG A 164 -4.66 5.04 13.57
CA ARG A 164 -3.39 4.54 14.10
C ARG A 164 -3.51 4.04 15.54
N ILE A 165 -4.33 4.69 16.37
CA ILE A 165 -4.61 4.21 17.73
C ILE A 165 -5.27 2.83 17.68
N GLN A 166 -6.34 2.69 16.88
CA GLN A 166 -7.03 1.42 16.70
C GLN A 166 -6.08 0.34 16.20
N ARG A 167 -5.24 0.62 15.19
CA ARG A 167 -4.31 -0.39 14.67
C ARG A 167 -3.24 -0.79 15.70
N GLY A 168 -2.73 0.15 16.49
CA GLY A 168 -1.77 -0.15 17.56
C GLY A 168 -2.35 -1.08 18.62
N LEU A 169 -3.57 -0.79 19.09
CA LEU A 169 -4.29 -1.61 20.05
C LEU A 169 -4.73 -2.96 19.45
N GLU A 170 -5.18 -2.98 18.20
CA GLU A 170 -5.56 -4.20 17.46
C GLU A 170 -4.39 -5.19 17.41
N VAL A 171 -3.20 -4.73 16.99
CA VAL A 171 -1.99 -5.56 16.93
C VAL A 171 -1.61 -6.09 18.30
N TYR A 172 -1.65 -5.24 19.34
CA TYR A 172 -1.33 -5.67 20.70
C TYR A 172 -2.34 -6.68 21.25
N ARG A 173 -3.65 -6.43 21.11
CA ARG A 173 -4.71 -7.34 21.58
C ARG A 173 -4.69 -8.69 20.85
N ALA A 174 -4.36 -8.69 19.56
CA ALA A 174 -4.28 -9.92 18.77
C ALA A 174 -3.02 -10.77 19.06
N SER A 175 -1.89 -10.14 19.36
CA SER A 175 -0.59 -10.84 19.45
C SER A 175 0.08 -10.82 20.81
N GLY A 176 -0.39 -10.00 21.74
CA GLY A 176 0.31 -9.67 22.99
C GLY A 176 1.59 -8.84 22.78
N ARG A 177 1.94 -8.49 21.54
CA ARG A 177 3.18 -7.79 21.19
C ARG A 177 2.89 -6.37 20.67
N PRO A 178 3.56 -5.33 21.20
CA PRO A 178 3.38 -3.94 20.76
C PRO A 178 3.72 -3.74 19.28
N ILE A 179 2.98 -2.87 18.57
CA ILE A 179 3.20 -2.58 17.14
C ILE A 179 4.63 -2.07 16.87
N SER A 180 5.21 -1.31 17.79
CA SER A 180 6.58 -0.81 17.66
C SER A 180 7.63 -1.92 17.71
N ALA A 181 7.35 -3.05 18.36
CA ALA A 181 8.25 -4.21 18.37
C ALA A 181 8.32 -4.87 16.98
N TRP A 182 7.16 -5.09 16.36
CA TRP A 182 7.08 -5.63 14.99
C TRP A 182 7.79 -4.74 13.97
N GLN A 183 7.63 -3.42 14.09
CA GLN A 183 8.28 -2.45 13.20
C GLN A 183 9.80 -2.47 13.36
N ARG A 184 10.30 -2.50 14.60
CA ARG A 184 11.76 -2.55 14.88
C ARG A 184 12.42 -3.81 14.30
N GLU A 185 11.82 -4.98 14.49
CA GLU A 185 12.37 -6.23 13.97
C GLU A 185 12.44 -6.23 12.44
N CYS A 186 11.43 -5.69 11.78
CA CYS A 186 11.42 -5.53 10.33
C CYS A 186 12.49 -4.54 9.85
N ASP A 187 12.74 -3.47 10.60
CA ASP A 187 13.80 -2.50 10.27
C ASP A 187 15.21 -3.06 10.57
N GLN A 188 15.36 -3.98 11.53
CA GLN A 188 16.64 -4.60 11.92
C GLN A 188 17.01 -5.86 11.11
N ALA A 189 16.02 -6.55 10.54
CA ALA A 189 16.24 -7.68 9.64
C ALA A 189 16.64 -7.25 8.21
N ARG A 190 16.89 -5.94 8.02
CA ARG A 190 17.34 -5.30 6.78
C ARG A 190 18.82 -4.94 6.88
#